data_AF-A0A943JQL4-F1
#
_entry.id   AF-A0A943JQL4-F1
#
_cell.length_a   1.000
_cell.length_b   1.000
_cell.length_c   1.000
_cell.angle_alpha   90.00
_cell.angle_beta   90.00
_cell.angle_gamma   90.00
#
_symmetry.space_group_name_H-M   'P 1'
#
loop_
_entity.id
_entity.type
_entity.pdbx_description
1 polymer ?
#
loop_
_entity_poly.entity_id
_entity_poly.type
_entity_poly.pdbx_seq_one_letter_code
_entity_poly.pdbx_strand_id
1 'polypeptide(L)'
;MVKKNKNRSLRKKTSKASGRQIDHKGSILEKVNNSDFVVELPNDICPHCAVNLKDVKVEAGKTRQIFDIPEIKINVNEYQVYLKTYPHYNFVY
;
A
#
# COMPACT_ATOMS: atom_id res chain seq x y z
N MET A 1 29.45 35.70 3.12
CA MET A 1 28.59 34.49 3.17
C MET A 1 28.84 33.77 4.48
N VAL A 2 27.91 33.83 5.44
CA VAL A 2 28.04 33.11 6.72
C VAL A 2 27.69 31.64 6.49
N LYS A 3 28.64 30.74 6.78
CA LYS A 3 28.47 29.29 6.65
C LYS A 3 27.49 28.83 7.74
N LYS A 4 26.28 28.39 7.35
CA LYS A 4 25.28 27.85 8.28
C LYS A 4 25.87 26.63 8.99
N ASN A 5 26.01 26.70 10.31
CA ASN A 5 26.58 25.63 11.11
C ASN A 5 25.63 24.42 11.01
N LYS A 6 26.14 23.26 10.58
CA LYS A 6 25.32 22.05 10.46
C LYS A 6 24.90 21.65 11.87
N ASN A 7 23.59 21.55 12.13
CA ASN A 7 23.08 21.06 13.42
C ASN A 7 23.78 19.74 13.76
N ARG A 8 24.67 19.78 14.74
CA ARG A 8 25.48 18.64 15.14
C ARG A 8 24.58 17.78 16.00
N SER A 9 24.14 16.64 15.46
CA SER A 9 23.28 15.71 16.18
C SER A 9 23.90 15.39 17.55
N LEU A 10 23.16 15.65 18.62
CA LEU A 10 23.55 15.29 19.99
C LEU A 10 23.41 13.79 20.25
N ARG A 11 22.83 13.03 19.31
CA ARG A 11 22.67 11.58 19.41
C ARG A 11 24.04 10.92 19.41
N LYS A 12 24.32 10.13 20.45
CA LYS A 12 25.49 9.23 20.45
C LYS A 12 25.39 8.26 19.27
N LYS A 13 26.46 8.15 18.48
CA LYS A 13 26.54 7.17 17.40
C LYS A 13 26.37 5.77 18.00
N THR A 14 25.38 5.01 17.53
CA THR A 14 25.20 3.61 17.89
C THR A 14 25.85 2.73 16.82
N SER A 15 26.45 1.61 17.21
CA SER A 15 26.88 0.54 16.28
C SER A 15 25.72 -0.28 15.72
N LYS A 16 24.50 -0.05 16.22
CA LYS A 16 23.28 -0.65 15.67
C LYS A 16 23.07 -0.17 14.23
N ALA A 17 22.81 -1.11 13.33
CA ALA A 17 22.47 -0.81 11.95
C ALA A 17 21.30 0.20 11.90
N SER A 18 21.43 1.23 11.07
CA SER A 18 20.34 2.15 10.78
C SER A 18 19.43 1.50 9.74
N GLY A 19 18.17 1.23 10.09
CA GLY A 19 17.19 0.69 9.16
C GLY A 19 16.58 -0.63 9.62
N ARG A 20 16.05 -1.38 8.65
CA ARG A 20 15.30 -2.62 8.85
C ARG A 20 16.14 -3.73 9.50
N GLN A 21 15.47 -4.69 10.14
CA GLN A 21 16.12 -5.88 10.67
C GLN A 21 16.86 -6.66 9.57
N ILE A 22 18.04 -7.18 9.91
CA ILE A 22 18.87 -8.01 9.04
C ILE A 22 18.07 -9.27 8.63
N ASP A 23 18.12 -9.61 7.34
CA ASP A 23 17.41 -10.72 6.67
C ASP A 23 15.90 -10.56 6.39
N HIS A 24 15.35 -9.36 6.58
CA HIS A 24 14.00 -9.08 6.09
C HIS A 24 14.01 -8.62 4.63
N LYS A 25 13.71 -9.54 3.70
CA LYS A 25 13.45 -9.18 2.29
C LYS A 25 12.33 -8.12 2.24
N GLY A 26 12.66 -6.93 1.72
CA GLY A 26 11.67 -5.88 1.50
C GLY A 26 10.64 -6.35 0.47
N SER A 27 9.37 -6.37 0.84
CA SER A 27 8.28 -6.47 -0.14
C SER A 27 7.81 -5.04 -0.44
N ILE A 28 8.57 -4.33 -1.27
CA ILE A 28 8.16 -3.02 -1.77
C ILE A 28 7.19 -3.28 -2.92
N LEU A 29 6.03 -2.61 -2.93
CA LEU A 29 5.11 -2.65 -4.06
C LEU A 29 5.75 -1.87 -5.21
N GLU A 30 6.19 -2.59 -6.23
CA GLU A 30 6.72 -1.98 -7.46
C GLU A 30 5.56 -1.48 -8.33
N LYS A 31 5.84 -0.44 -9.12
CA LYS A 31 4.89 0.08 -10.09
C LYS A 31 4.58 -1.01 -11.13
N VAL A 32 3.30 -1.29 -11.34
CA VAL A 32 2.85 -2.29 -12.32
C VAL A 32 2.60 -1.64 -13.68
N ASN A 33 2.78 -2.38 -14.77
CA ASN A 33 2.51 -1.87 -16.12
C ASN A 33 1.01 -1.82 -16.43
N ASN A 34 0.24 -2.80 -15.94
CA ASN A 34 -1.20 -2.92 -16.16
C ASN A 34 -1.91 -2.67 -14.83
N SER A 35 -2.60 -1.54 -14.68
CA SER A 35 -3.42 -1.26 -13.50
C SER A 35 -4.87 -1.68 -13.75
N ASP A 36 -5.57 -2.08 -12.69
CA ASP A 36 -6.99 -2.48 -12.77
C ASP A 36 -7.88 -1.32 -13.24
N PHE A 37 -7.54 -0.10 -12.80
CA PHE A 37 -8.22 1.13 -13.18
C PHE A 37 -7.21 2.20 -13.59
N VAL A 38 -7.61 3.08 -14.51
CA VAL A 38 -6.86 4.27 -14.93
C VAL A 38 -7.77 5.48 -14.76
N VAL A 39 -7.30 6.46 -13.98
CA VAL A 39 -7.99 7.75 -13.81
C VAL A 39 -7.12 8.81 -14.46
N GLU A 40 -7.64 9.44 -15.52
CA GLU A 40 -6.97 10.56 -16.18
C GLU A 40 -7.26 11.86 -15.44
N LEU A 41 -6.21 12.63 -15.16
CA LEU A 41 -6.30 13.95 -14.54
C LEU A 41 -5.80 14.99 -15.57
N PRO A 42 -6.68 15.49 -16.45
CA PRO A 42 -6.28 16.46 -17.46
C PRO A 42 -5.89 17.78 -16.81
N ASN A 43 -4.82 18.39 -17.31
CA ASN A 43 -4.36 19.70 -16.87
C ASN A 43 -4.74 20.77 -17.90
N ASP A 44 -6.04 21.05 -17.96
CA ASP A 44 -6.63 21.96 -18.96
C ASP A 44 -6.38 23.44 -18.64
N ILE A 45 -5.91 23.77 -17.43
CA ILE A 45 -5.72 25.14 -16.99
C ILE A 45 -4.33 25.29 -16.38
N CYS A 46 -3.58 26.28 -16.84
CA CYS A 46 -2.29 26.60 -16.26
C CYS A 46 -2.46 27.08 -14.80
N PRO A 47 -1.84 26.43 -13.80
CA PRO A 47 -2.00 26.81 -12.40
C PRO A 47 -1.36 28.17 -12.05
N HIS A 48 -0.52 28.72 -12.93
CA HIS A 48 0.17 29.99 -12.69
C HIS A 48 -0.54 31.19 -13.31
N CYS A 49 -1.14 31.04 -14.49
CA CYS A 49 -1.72 32.15 -15.24
C CYS A 49 -3.17 31.91 -15.70
N ALA A 50 -3.78 30.77 -15.34
CA ALA A 50 -5.16 30.38 -15.67
C ALA A 50 -5.49 30.29 -17.17
N VAL A 51 -4.48 30.26 -18.03
CA VAL A 51 -4.67 30.06 -19.48
C VAL A 51 -5.14 28.63 -19.76
N ASN A 52 -6.04 28.50 -20.74
CA ASN A 52 -6.55 27.22 -21.23
C ASN A 52 -5.47 26.47 -22.03
N LEU A 53 -5.26 25.19 -21.70
CA LEU A 53 -4.26 24.29 -22.26
C LEU A 53 -4.87 23.13 -23.05
N LYS A 54 -6.19 23.09 -23.26
CA LYS A 54 -6.88 21.98 -23.94
C LYS A 54 -6.31 21.64 -25.32
N ASP A 55 -5.93 22.66 -26.09
CA ASP A 55 -5.38 22.50 -27.44
C ASP A 55 -3.85 22.37 -27.46
N VAL A 56 -3.20 22.44 -26.29
CA VAL A 56 -1.75 22.33 -26.16
C VAL A 56 -1.36 20.85 -26.15
N LYS A 57 -0.41 20.47 -27.00
CA LYS A 57 0.07 19.09 -27.09
C LYS A 57 0.76 18.65 -25.80
N VAL A 58 0.40 17.46 -25.31
CA VAL A 58 1.07 16.83 -24.17
C VAL A 58 2.46 16.34 -24.60
N GLU A 59 3.50 16.81 -23.92
CA GLU A 59 4.89 16.40 -24.19
C GLU A 59 5.29 15.14 -23.40
N ALA A 60 4.84 15.03 -22.15
CA ALA A 60 5.17 13.89 -21.28
C ALA A 60 4.12 13.71 -20.18
N GLY A 61 3.86 12.45 -19.82
CA GLY A 61 3.01 12.07 -18.69
C GLY A 61 3.83 11.58 -17.50
N LYS A 62 3.40 11.92 -16.29
CA LYS A 62 3.87 11.28 -15.05
C LYS A 62 2.72 10.48 -14.46
N THR A 63 2.98 9.25 -14.06
CA THR A 63 1.96 8.40 -13.44
C THR A 63 2.37 8.00 -12.04
N ARG A 64 1.36 7.90 -11.17
CA ARG A 64 1.44 7.41 -9.79
C ARG A 64 0.39 6.31 -9.64
N GLN A 65 0.69 5.30 -8.86
CA GLN A 65 -0.24 4.21 -8.55
C GLN A 65 -0.53 4.21 -7.06
N ILE A 66 -1.81 4.00 -6.76
CA ILE A 66 -2.32 3.78 -5.41
C ILE A 66 -2.75 2.32 -5.40
N PHE A 67 -2.29 1.57 -4.39
CA PHE A 67 -2.69 0.18 -4.18
C PHE A 67 -3.75 0.18 -3.10
N ASP A 68 -5.01 0.21 -3.52
CA ASP A 68 -6.14 0.06 -2.61
C ASP A 68 -6.37 -1.42 -2.31
N ILE A 69 -6.62 -1.73 -1.05
CA ILE A 69 -7.04 -3.07 -0.63
C ILE A 69 -8.56 -3.06 -0.68
N PRO A 70 -9.21 -3.87 -1.55
CA PRO A 70 -10.66 -3.91 -1.62
C PRO A 70 -11.23 -4.41 -0.29
N GLU A 71 -12.52 -4.15 -0.06
CA GLU A 71 -13.21 -4.60 1.15
C GLU A 71 -13.02 -6.11 1.36
N ILE A 72 -12.38 -6.45 2.47
CA ILE A 72 -12.16 -7.84 2.86
C ILE A 72 -13.49 -8.36 3.43
N LYS A 73 -14.09 -9.33 2.75
CA LYS A 73 -15.29 -10.02 3.25
C LYS A 73 -14.89 -11.09 4.28
N ILE A 74 -15.68 -11.20 5.34
CA ILE A 74 -15.51 -12.25 6.34
C ILE A 74 -16.10 -13.54 5.77
N ASN A 75 -15.29 -14.60 5.76
CA ASN A 75 -15.77 -15.94 5.47
C ASN A 75 -16.20 -16.61 6.78
N VAL A 76 -17.47 -17.02 6.86
CA VAL A 76 -18.00 -17.78 7.98
C VAL A 76 -18.07 -19.25 7.57
N ASN A 77 -17.33 -20.11 8.27
CA ASN A 77 -17.39 -21.56 8.09
C ASN A 77 -18.10 -22.17 9.29
N GLU A 78 -19.21 -22.86 9.05
CA GLU A 78 -19.91 -23.63 10.08
C GLU A 78 -19.48 -25.09 10.00
N TYR A 79 -19.01 -25.63 11.12
CA TYR A 79 -18.71 -27.05 11.27
C TYR A 79 -19.85 -27.72 12.02
N GLN A 80 -20.66 -28.50 11.31
CA GLN A 80 -21.74 -29.27 11.91
C GLN A 80 -21.24 -30.67 12.28
N VAL A 81 -21.60 -31.11 13.49
CA VAL A 81 -21.36 -32.47 13.96
C VAL A 81 -22.73 -33.08 14.27
N TYR A 82 -22.98 -34.26 13.73
CA TYR A 82 -24.21 -35.00 13.97
C TYR A 82 -23.95 -36.08 15.01
N LEU A 83 -24.70 -36.03 16.11
CA LEU A 83 -24.62 -37.03 17.15
C LEU A 83 -25.43 -38.27 16.77
N LYS A 84 -24.91 -39.46 17.07
CA LYS A 84 -25.65 -40.72 16.93
C LYS A 84 -25.74 -41.44 18.27
N THR A 85 -26.96 -41.87 18.61
CA THR A 85 -27.23 -42.76 19.75
C THR A 85 -27.15 -44.21 19.31
N TYR A 86 -26.34 -45.01 20.01
CA TYR A 86 -26.33 -46.45 19.80
C TYR A 86 -27.45 -47.11 20.59
N PRO A 87 -28.34 -47.91 19.96
CA PRO A 87 -29.48 -48.49 20.65
C PRO A 87 -29.12 -49.53 21.72
N HIS A 88 -27.87 -50.00 21.76
CA HIS A 88 -27.44 -51.11 22.64
C HIS A 88 -26.53 -50.69 23.79
N TYR A 89 -25.94 -49.51 23.71
CA TYR A 89 -25.11 -48.94 24.77
C TYR A 89 -25.47 -47.46 24.83
N ASN A 90 -25.95 -46.99 25.96
CA ASN A 90 -26.55 -45.65 26.15
C ASN A 90 -25.48 -44.51 26.07
N PHE A 91 -24.63 -44.54 25.05
CA PHE A 91 -23.56 -43.58 24.76
C PHE A 91 -23.94 -42.76 23.52
N VAL A 92 -23.65 -41.47 23.59
CA VAL A 92 -23.82 -40.49 22.53
C VAL A 92 -22.44 -40.06 22.06
N TYR A 93 -22.20 -40.09 20.75
CA TYR A 93 -20.96 -39.62 20.11
C TYR A 93 -21.30 -38.72 18.93
#